data_AF-S5YGT3-F1
#
_entry.id   AF-S5YGT3-F1
#
_cell.length_a   1.000
_cell.length_b   1.000
_cell.length_c   1.000
_cell.angle_alpha   90.00
_cell.angle_beta   90.00
_cell.angle_gamma   90.00
#
_symmetry.space_group_name_H-M   'P 1'
#
loop_
_entity.id
_entity.type
_entity.pdbx_description
1 polymer ?
#
loop_
_entity_poly.entity_id
_entity_poly.type
_entity_poly.pdbx_seq_one_letter_code
_entity_poly.pdbx_strand_id
1 'polypeptide(L)'
;MGSTLDQFVSTAHTNNVKALLTIGGWDGSIYWSSSVATAQNRSTFATNVAQFASAHNLDGIDFDWEYPGKQGVGCNVISSNDTANFLEFITELRQQAPNLTLSAAVSVLPFVDSTGSPSTNVSGFAQQLDWIEIMNYDVFGSFSTVTGPNAPLDDSCSSNPSGSAKSAVAAWTQAGLPADQIVLGVPSYSHSFSVPSSTAAPNGQIQLYTSFSAANEPQGDAWDYIPPGTFLVGCSSVRFQKKKKK
;
A
#
# COMPACT_ATOMS: atom_id res chain seq x y z
N MET A 1 -14.71 -27.02 -13.99
CA MET A 1 -13.57 -26.09 -14.11
C MET A 1 -13.71 -25.10 -12.96
N GLY A 2 -12.72 -25.01 -12.06
CA GLY A 2 -12.78 -24.12 -10.87
C GLY A 2 -12.77 -22.65 -11.25
N SER A 3 -13.01 -21.77 -10.27
CA SER A 3 -12.94 -20.32 -10.46
C SER A 3 -11.53 -19.89 -10.90
N THR A 4 -11.39 -18.68 -11.46
CA THR A 4 -10.05 -18.12 -11.82
C THR A 4 -9.11 -18.08 -10.62
N LEU A 5 -9.66 -17.87 -9.41
CA LEU A 5 -8.90 -17.90 -8.16
C LEU A 5 -8.36 -19.32 -7.87
N ASP A 6 -9.22 -20.34 -7.96
CA ASP A 6 -8.81 -21.73 -7.70
C ASP A 6 -7.73 -22.20 -8.68
N GLN A 7 -7.79 -21.73 -9.93
CA GLN A 7 -6.76 -22.01 -10.94
C GLN A 7 -5.43 -21.34 -10.59
N PHE A 8 -5.45 -20.10 -10.10
CA PHE A 8 -4.26 -19.40 -9.61
C PHE A 8 -3.62 -20.16 -8.44
N VAL A 9 -4.41 -20.51 -7.42
CA VAL A 9 -3.94 -21.23 -6.24
C VAL A 9 -3.34 -22.58 -6.63
N SER A 10 -4.06 -23.37 -7.45
CA SER A 10 -3.56 -24.66 -7.94
C SER A 10 -2.25 -24.53 -8.71
N THR A 11 -2.10 -23.49 -9.53
CA THR A 11 -0.87 -23.23 -10.28
C THR A 11 0.28 -22.85 -9.36
N ALA A 12 0.04 -21.99 -8.37
CA ALA A 12 1.04 -21.58 -7.38
C ALA A 12 1.57 -22.80 -6.60
N HIS A 13 0.66 -23.64 -6.08
CA HIS A 13 1.01 -24.85 -5.34
C HIS A 13 1.79 -25.87 -6.18
N THR A 14 1.42 -26.04 -7.46
CA THR A 14 2.14 -26.92 -8.39
C THR A 14 3.60 -26.46 -8.62
N ASN A 15 3.85 -25.16 -8.47
CA ASN A 15 5.18 -24.56 -8.59
C ASN A 15 5.85 -24.31 -7.22
N ASN A 16 5.30 -24.84 -6.13
CA ASN A 16 5.81 -24.68 -4.77
C ASN A 16 5.92 -23.20 -4.32
N VAL A 17 4.93 -22.39 -4.72
CA VAL A 17 4.78 -20.98 -4.35
C VAL A 17 3.51 -20.81 -3.51
N LYS A 18 3.57 -19.97 -2.47
CA LYS A 18 2.41 -19.61 -1.66
C LYS A 18 1.46 -18.68 -2.43
N ALA A 19 0.16 -18.96 -2.36
CA ALA A 19 -0.90 -18.14 -2.92
C ALA A 19 -1.57 -17.31 -1.82
N LEU A 20 -1.38 -16.00 -1.86
CA LEU A 20 -2.00 -15.05 -0.93
C LEU A 20 -3.10 -14.25 -1.63
N LEU A 21 -4.14 -13.88 -0.87
CA LEU A 21 -5.16 -12.93 -1.29
C LEU A 21 -4.91 -11.57 -0.62
N THR A 22 -4.74 -10.53 -1.43
CA THR A 22 -4.74 -9.15 -0.92
C THR A 22 -6.15 -8.61 -0.76
N ILE A 23 -6.43 -7.99 0.38
CA ILE A 23 -7.68 -7.26 0.66
C ILE A 23 -7.35 -5.77 0.77
N GLY A 24 -8.03 -4.94 -0.01
CA GLY A 24 -7.84 -3.48 -0.03
C GLY A 24 -7.31 -2.98 -1.38
N GLY A 25 -6.17 -2.29 -1.34
CA GLY A 25 -5.64 -1.43 -2.39
C GLY A 25 -6.20 -0.01 -2.30
N TRP A 26 -5.56 0.92 -3.00
CA TRP A 26 -5.95 2.34 -3.09
C TRP A 26 -7.47 2.58 -3.15
N ASP A 27 -8.16 2.03 -4.16
CA ASP A 27 -9.61 2.19 -4.33
C ASP A 27 -10.44 1.24 -3.43
N GLY A 28 -9.86 0.10 -3.04
CA GLY A 28 -10.51 -0.89 -2.18
C GLY A 28 -10.50 -0.51 -0.70
N SER A 29 -9.82 0.59 -0.35
CA SER A 29 -9.60 1.01 1.04
C SER A 29 -10.74 1.80 1.67
N ILE A 30 -11.81 2.08 0.91
CA ILE A 30 -12.86 3.04 1.30
C ILE A 30 -13.56 2.68 2.61
N TYR A 31 -13.82 1.39 2.86
CA TYR A 31 -14.67 0.93 3.97
C TYR A 31 -13.93 0.18 5.08
N TRP A 32 -12.60 0.15 5.08
CA TRP A 32 -11.85 -0.58 6.10
C TRP A 32 -12.17 -0.13 7.53
N SER A 33 -12.18 1.19 7.77
CA SER A 33 -12.45 1.75 9.09
C SER A 33 -13.78 1.24 9.68
N SER A 34 -14.86 1.26 8.90
CA SER A 34 -16.17 0.77 9.36
C SER A 34 -16.21 -0.75 9.50
N SER A 35 -15.48 -1.49 8.65
CA SER A 35 -15.35 -2.95 8.74
C SER A 35 -14.65 -3.42 10.01
N VAL A 36 -13.80 -2.60 10.63
CA VAL A 36 -13.10 -2.97 11.89
C VAL A 36 -13.54 -2.16 13.12
N ALA A 37 -14.48 -1.22 12.96
CA ALA A 37 -14.83 -0.25 14.00
C ALA A 37 -15.40 -0.83 15.30
N THR A 38 -16.02 -2.01 15.26
CA THR A 38 -16.64 -2.65 16.43
C THR A 38 -16.19 -4.10 16.55
N ALA A 39 -16.20 -4.63 17.77
CA ALA A 39 -15.87 -6.04 18.02
C ALA A 39 -16.72 -7.01 17.18
N GLN A 40 -18.03 -6.72 17.02
CA GLN A 40 -18.91 -7.53 16.17
C GLN A 40 -18.49 -7.50 14.70
N ASN A 41 -18.15 -6.31 14.17
CA ASN A 41 -17.72 -6.17 12.78
C ASN A 41 -16.39 -6.88 12.55
N ARG A 42 -15.41 -6.70 13.45
CA ARG A 42 -14.11 -7.40 13.38
C ARG A 42 -14.26 -8.90 13.41
N SER A 43 -15.04 -9.43 14.36
CA SER A 43 -15.24 -10.87 14.49
C SER A 43 -15.91 -11.46 13.25
N THR A 44 -16.93 -10.77 12.72
CA THR A 44 -17.60 -11.16 11.47
C THR A 44 -16.64 -11.12 10.30
N PHE A 45 -15.83 -10.06 10.19
CA PHE A 45 -14.90 -9.91 9.10
C PHE A 45 -13.77 -10.95 9.16
N ALA A 46 -13.17 -11.17 10.32
CA ALA A 46 -12.14 -12.18 10.53
C ALA A 46 -12.66 -13.58 10.20
N THR A 47 -13.88 -13.90 10.61
CA THR A 47 -14.54 -15.17 10.28
C THR A 47 -14.69 -15.34 8.78
N ASN A 48 -15.18 -14.31 8.08
CA ASN A 48 -15.36 -14.36 6.63
C ASN A 48 -14.02 -14.52 5.90
N VAL A 49 -12.97 -13.83 6.34
CA VAL A 49 -11.63 -13.94 5.76
C VAL A 49 -11.06 -15.34 5.95
N ALA A 50 -11.13 -15.89 7.18
CA ALA A 50 -10.67 -17.24 7.47
C ALA A 50 -11.42 -18.31 6.65
N GLN A 51 -12.74 -18.18 6.56
CA GLN A 51 -13.58 -19.08 5.75
C GLN A 51 -13.25 -18.97 4.26
N PHE A 52 -13.06 -17.76 3.75
CA PHE A 52 -12.71 -17.55 2.34
C PHE A 52 -11.33 -18.14 2.02
N ALA A 53 -10.34 -17.92 2.89
CA ALA A 53 -9.01 -18.49 2.74
C ALA A 53 -9.07 -20.02 2.67
N SER A 54 -9.80 -20.63 3.62
CA SER A 54 -10.00 -22.08 3.67
C SER A 54 -10.73 -22.62 2.44
N ALA A 55 -11.82 -21.97 2.02
CA ALA A 55 -12.63 -22.40 0.87
C ALA A 55 -11.84 -22.42 -0.45
N HIS A 56 -10.85 -21.54 -0.59
CA HIS A 56 -10.03 -21.41 -1.78
C HIS A 56 -8.61 -21.98 -1.63
N ASN A 57 -8.31 -22.67 -0.52
CA ASN A 57 -6.98 -23.19 -0.20
C ASN A 57 -5.86 -22.13 -0.28
N LEU A 58 -6.14 -20.90 0.14
CA LEU A 58 -5.14 -19.83 0.19
C LEU A 58 -4.15 -20.08 1.33
N ASP A 59 -2.88 -19.76 1.09
CA ASP A 59 -1.81 -19.89 2.08
C ASP A 59 -1.73 -18.68 3.03
N GLY A 60 -2.40 -17.59 2.68
CA GLY A 60 -2.36 -16.38 3.47
C GLY A 60 -3.20 -15.23 2.94
N ILE A 61 -3.19 -14.16 3.72
CA ILE A 61 -3.91 -12.92 3.47
C ILE A 61 -2.92 -11.77 3.58
N ASP A 62 -2.96 -10.89 2.59
CA ASP A 62 -2.23 -9.64 2.58
C ASP A 62 -3.20 -8.46 2.77
N PHE A 63 -2.83 -7.50 3.61
CA PHE A 63 -3.66 -6.35 3.91
C PHE A 63 -3.08 -5.09 3.28
N ASP A 64 -3.78 -4.54 2.30
CA ASP A 64 -3.40 -3.30 1.63
C ASP A 64 -4.41 -2.20 1.99
N TRP A 65 -4.49 -1.83 3.27
CA TRP A 65 -5.32 -0.71 3.72
C TRP A 65 -4.54 0.58 3.56
N GLU A 66 -5.01 1.43 2.64
CA GLU A 66 -4.44 2.75 2.32
C GLU A 66 -5.37 3.90 2.80
N TYR A 67 -5.29 4.39 4.05
CA TYR A 67 -4.46 3.94 5.18
C TYR A 67 -5.24 4.00 6.51
N PRO A 68 -4.86 3.22 7.55
CA PRO A 68 -5.43 3.39 8.89
C PRO A 68 -5.21 4.81 9.42
N GLY A 69 -6.29 5.50 9.81
CA GLY A 69 -6.23 6.83 10.43
C GLY A 69 -5.86 7.97 9.48
N LYS A 70 -5.76 7.71 8.16
CA LYS A 70 -5.36 8.70 7.16
C LYS A 70 -6.08 8.49 5.83
N GLN A 71 -6.39 9.58 5.14
CA GLN A 71 -6.97 9.51 3.80
C GLN A 71 -5.98 8.92 2.78
N GLY A 72 -6.47 8.01 1.94
CA GLY A 72 -5.82 7.53 0.72
C GLY A 72 -6.50 8.17 -0.49
N VAL A 73 -7.42 7.45 -1.13
CA VAL A 73 -8.18 7.87 -2.33
C VAL A 73 -9.08 9.10 -2.12
N GLY A 74 -9.21 9.59 -0.88
CA GLY A 74 -9.83 10.89 -0.56
C GLY A 74 -11.30 10.81 -0.11
N CYS A 75 -11.88 9.62 -0.09
CA CYS A 75 -13.22 9.36 0.44
C CYS A 75 -13.26 8.13 1.36
N ASN A 76 -12.11 7.75 1.92
CA ASN A 76 -12.05 6.69 2.90
C ASN A 76 -12.86 7.10 4.14
N VAL A 77 -13.63 6.16 4.69
CA VAL A 77 -14.06 6.28 6.09
C VAL A 77 -12.80 6.18 6.95
N ILE A 78 -12.60 7.13 7.86
CA ILE A 78 -11.44 7.18 8.75
C ILE A 78 -11.86 7.39 10.20
N SER A 79 -11.06 6.87 11.13
CA SER A 79 -11.21 7.06 12.56
C SER A 79 -9.84 7.16 13.23
N SER A 80 -9.73 7.94 14.32
CA SER A 80 -8.54 7.93 15.17
C SER A 80 -8.31 6.57 15.86
N ASN A 81 -9.31 5.69 15.87
CA ASN A 81 -9.20 4.33 16.42
C ASN A 81 -8.80 3.28 15.37
N ASP A 82 -8.59 3.65 14.10
CA ASP A 82 -8.36 2.71 13.00
C ASP A 82 -7.19 1.77 13.25
N THR A 83 -6.02 2.31 13.65
CA THR A 83 -4.82 1.49 13.90
C THR A 83 -5.03 0.51 15.05
N ALA A 84 -5.69 0.93 16.14
CA ALA A 84 -5.99 0.03 17.26
C ALA A 84 -6.98 -1.07 16.84
N ASN A 85 -8.05 -0.70 16.15
CA ASN A 85 -9.06 -1.62 15.65
C ASN A 85 -8.48 -2.59 14.60
N PHE A 86 -7.54 -2.15 13.78
CA PHE A 86 -6.85 -2.98 12.81
C PHE A 86 -6.01 -4.05 13.50
N LEU A 87 -5.24 -3.66 14.53
CA LEU A 87 -4.48 -4.62 15.32
C LEU A 87 -5.38 -5.65 16.00
N GLU A 88 -6.50 -5.23 16.58
CA GLU A 88 -7.49 -6.13 17.18
C GLU A 88 -8.05 -7.11 16.13
N PHE A 89 -8.36 -6.63 14.93
CA PHE A 89 -8.84 -7.47 13.83
C PHE A 89 -7.79 -8.53 13.40
N ILE A 90 -6.54 -8.13 13.20
CA ILE A 90 -5.47 -9.08 12.81
C ILE A 90 -5.26 -10.11 13.93
N THR A 91 -5.32 -9.67 15.19
CA THR A 91 -5.19 -10.55 16.36
C THR A 91 -6.34 -11.59 16.37
N GLU A 92 -7.57 -11.16 16.15
CA GLU A 92 -8.74 -12.05 16.05
C GLU A 92 -8.59 -13.05 14.88
N LEU A 93 -8.14 -12.58 13.71
CA LEU A 93 -7.92 -13.44 12.55
C LEU A 93 -6.81 -14.48 12.80
N ARG A 94 -5.69 -14.06 13.40
CA ARG A 94 -4.57 -14.95 13.74
C ARG A 94 -5.02 -16.06 14.69
N GLN A 95 -5.90 -15.77 15.64
CA GLN A 95 -6.48 -16.79 16.53
C GLN A 95 -7.37 -17.79 15.79
N GLN A 96 -8.17 -17.32 14.83
CA GLN A 96 -9.08 -18.17 14.06
C GLN A 96 -8.37 -19.00 12.98
N ALA A 97 -7.28 -18.48 12.42
CA ALA A 97 -6.55 -19.07 11.31
C ALA A 97 -5.02 -19.02 11.56
N PRO A 98 -4.51 -19.75 12.57
CA PRO A 98 -3.12 -19.62 13.04
C PRO A 98 -2.07 -19.97 11.99
N ASN A 99 -2.43 -20.82 11.02
CA ASN A 99 -1.52 -21.29 9.97
C ASN A 99 -1.50 -20.40 8.72
N LEU A 100 -2.38 -19.40 8.61
CA LEU A 100 -2.34 -18.48 7.48
C LEU A 100 -1.12 -17.59 7.58
N THR A 101 -0.45 -17.35 6.47
CA THR A 101 0.52 -16.28 6.38
C THR A 101 -0.23 -14.94 6.37
N LEU A 102 0.11 -14.00 7.25
CA LEU A 102 -0.51 -12.66 7.28
C LEU A 102 0.54 -11.59 7.00
N SER A 103 0.31 -10.74 6.00
CA SER A 103 1.17 -9.61 5.67
C SER A 103 0.38 -8.33 5.56
N ALA A 104 1.07 -7.18 5.53
CA ALA A 104 0.44 -5.91 5.21
C ALA A 104 1.33 -5.05 4.33
N ALA A 105 0.77 -4.50 3.25
CA ALA A 105 1.38 -3.42 2.50
C ALA A 105 1.21 -2.11 3.29
N VAL A 106 2.32 -1.38 3.47
CA VAL A 106 2.35 -0.22 4.36
C VAL A 106 3.09 0.97 3.74
N SER A 107 2.78 2.17 4.23
CA SER A 107 3.42 3.39 3.75
C SER A 107 4.89 3.50 4.19
N VAL A 108 5.60 4.50 3.63
CA VAL A 108 6.97 4.86 4.07
C VAL A 108 7.06 5.36 5.52
N LEU A 109 5.91 5.60 6.19
CA LEU A 109 5.82 5.89 7.62
C LEU A 109 4.98 4.81 8.34
N PRO A 110 5.24 4.59 9.65
CA PRO A 110 4.37 3.78 10.51
C PRO A 110 2.89 4.20 10.45
N PHE A 111 2.00 3.27 10.79
CA PHE A 111 0.56 3.53 10.88
C PHE A 111 0.24 4.75 11.74
N VAL A 112 -0.84 5.47 11.43
CA VAL A 112 -1.22 6.70 12.15
C VAL A 112 -1.88 6.34 13.47
N ASP A 113 -1.36 6.86 14.58
CA ASP A 113 -1.94 6.67 15.90
C ASP A 113 -3.16 7.57 16.15
N SER A 114 -3.76 7.45 17.34
CA SER A 114 -4.95 8.22 17.71
C SER A 114 -4.73 9.73 17.80
N THR A 115 -3.48 10.20 17.80
CA THR A 115 -3.11 11.62 17.80
C THR A 115 -3.01 12.19 16.38
N GLY A 116 -3.07 11.34 15.34
CA GLY A 116 -2.83 11.73 13.96
C GLY A 116 -1.34 11.72 13.57
N SER A 117 -0.47 11.17 14.42
CA SER A 117 0.97 11.08 14.17
C SER A 117 1.37 9.65 13.77
N PRO A 118 2.51 9.44 13.09
CA PRO A 118 3.05 8.08 12.91
C PRO A 118 3.27 7.41 14.27
N SER A 119 2.77 6.18 14.41
CA SER A 119 2.87 5.41 15.64
C SER A 119 4.32 5.13 16.00
N THR A 120 4.64 5.33 17.28
CA THR A 120 5.97 5.03 17.85
C THR A 120 6.08 3.59 18.35
N ASN A 121 4.98 2.82 18.31
CA ASN A 121 4.96 1.42 18.72
C ASN A 121 4.02 0.61 17.81
N VAL A 122 4.60 -0.27 17.00
CA VAL A 122 3.91 -1.25 16.15
C VAL A 122 4.25 -2.69 16.53
N SER A 123 4.86 -2.91 17.70
CA SER A 123 5.26 -4.25 18.15
C SER A 123 4.10 -5.25 18.23
N GLY A 124 2.88 -4.78 18.50
CA GLY A 124 1.68 -5.61 18.42
C GLY A 124 1.46 -6.18 17.01
N PHE A 125 1.69 -5.38 15.96
CA PHE A 125 1.61 -5.86 14.57
C PHE A 125 2.73 -6.84 14.26
N ALA A 126 3.96 -6.58 14.72
CA ALA A 126 5.10 -7.49 14.54
C ALA A 126 4.86 -8.90 15.15
N GLN A 127 4.03 -9.00 16.18
CA GLN A 127 3.64 -10.29 16.78
C GLN A 127 2.60 -11.05 15.95
N GLN A 128 1.78 -10.35 15.16
CA GLN A 128 0.64 -10.96 14.47
C GLN A 128 0.88 -11.13 12.96
N LEU A 129 1.70 -10.27 12.36
CA LEU A 129 2.08 -10.32 10.94
C LEU A 129 3.38 -11.10 10.77
N ASP A 130 3.46 -11.88 9.69
CA ASP A 130 4.68 -12.57 9.28
C ASP A 130 5.70 -11.56 8.69
N TRP A 131 5.22 -10.56 7.93
CA TRP A 131 6.02 -9.43 7.46
C TRP A 131 5.14 -8.21 7.11
N ILE A 132 5.78 -7.07 6.91
CA ILE A 132 5.22 -5.92 6.19
C ILE A 132 5.91 -5.72 4.85
N GLU A 133 5.20 -5.10 3.91
CA GLU A 133 5.71 -4.70 2.61
C GLU A 133 5.71 -3.18 2.53
N ILE A 134 6.88 -2.55 2.70
CA ILE A 134 6.99 -1.09 2.61
C ILE A 134 6.82 -0.70 1.14
N MET A 135 5.76 0.04 0.86
CA MET A 135 5.47 0.66 -0.43
C MET A 135 6.39 1.87 -0.67
N ASN A 136 7.68 1.63 -0.88
CA ASN A 136 8.68 2.66 -1.21
C ASN A 136 8.57 3.07 -2.69
N TYR A 137 7.37 3.44 -3.10
CA TYR A 137 7.04 3.95 -4.41
C TYR A 137 5.88 4.93 -4.27
N ASP A 138 5.57 5.66 -5.32
CA ASP A 138 4.63 6.79 -5.29
C ASP A 138 5.07 7.87 -4.28
N VAL A 139 6.39 8.06 -4.10
CA VAL A 139 6.93 9.16 -3.26
C VAL A 139 6.75 10.50 -3.98
N PHE A 140 6.99 10.52 -5.29
CA PHE A 140 6.69 11.64 -6.18
C PHE A 140 5.87 11.15 -7.37
N GLY A 141 4.87 11.94 -7.77
CA GLY A 141 3.98 11.64 -8.90
C GLY A 141 3.18 12.86 -9.33
N SER A 142 2.12 12.67 -10.11
CA SER A 142 1.28 13.77 -10.61
C SER A 142 0.57 14.57 -9.52
N PHE A 143 0.46 14.02 -8.31
CA PHE A 143 -0.02 14.71 -7.10
C PHE A 143 1.02 15.64 -6.45
N SER A 144 2.28 15.59 -6.87
CA SER A 144 3.36 16.45 -6.36
C SER A 144 3.33 17.84 -7.02
N THR A 145 3.97 18.83 -6.38
CA THR A 145 4.12 20.19 -6.95
C THR A 145 5.39 20.36 -7.79
N VAL A 146 6.30 19.41 -7.67
CA VAL A 146 7.59 19.35 -8.37
C VAL A 146 7.89 17.92 -8.80
N THR A 147 8.73 17.77 -9.82
CA THR A 147 9.24 16.46 -10.25
C THR A 147 10.02 15.79 -9.11
N GLY A 148 10.15 14.46 -9.16
CA GLY A 148 10.99 13.77 -8.20
C GLY A 148 11.06 12.27 -8.46
N PRO A 149 11.91 11.55 -7.72
CA PRO A 149 12.06 10.11 -7.87
C PRO A 149 10.81 9.36 -7.38
N ASN A 150 10.32 8.38 -8.13
CA ASN A 150 9.20 7.52 -7.71
C ASN A 150 9.53 6.73 -6.44
N ALA A 151 10.73 6.15 -6.39
CA ALA A 151 11.20 5.23 -5.34
C ALA A 151 12.64 5.56 -4.91
N PRO A 152 12.86 6.67 -4.19
CA PRO A 152 14.18 7.04 -3.68
C PRO A 152 14.72 5.97 -2.71
N LEU A 153 16.00 5.62 -2.88
CA LEU A 153 16.71 4.75 -1.94
C LEU A 153 17.13 5.51 -0.67
N ASP A 154 17.61 6.74 -0.85
CA ASP A 154 18.04 7.68 0.19
C ASP A 154 17.68 9.10 -0.26
N ASP A 155 17.19 9.92 0.65
CA ASP A 155 16.81 11.32 0.44
C ASP A 155 17.62 12.31 1.29
N SER A 156 18.69 11.86 1.96
CA SER A 156 19.55 12.70 2.81
C SER A 156 20.29 13.82 2.07
N CYS A 157 20.52 13.68 0.76
CA CYS A 157 21.08 14.73 -0.10
C CYS A 157 20.02 15.55 -0.85
N SER A 158 18.72 15.25 -0.62
CA SER A 158 17.62 15.92 -1.31
C SER A 158 17.38 17.31 -0.72
N SER A 159 17.12 18.29 -1.59
CA SER A 159 16.57 19.60 -1.19
C SER A 159 15.07 19.54 -0.88
N ASN A 160 14.41 18.42 -1.22
CA ASN A 160 13.00 18.16 -0.96
C ASN A 160 12.82 16.70 -0.47
N PRO A 161 13.21 16.38 0.78
CA PRO A 161 13.02 15.04 1.33
C PRO A 161 11.53 14.77 1.54
N SER A 162 11.03 13.68 0.97
CA SER A 162 9.62 13.27 1.05
C SER A 162 9.47 11.80 1.50
N GLY A 163 10.55 11.18 1.95
CA GLY A 163 10.63 9.75 2.27
C GLY A 163 11.54 9.00 1.30
N SER A 164 12.11 7.90 1.78
CA SER A 164 12.98 7.01 1.03
C SER A 164 13.00 5.62 1.66
N ALA A 165 13.55 4.62 0.96
CA ALA A 165 13.71 3.27 1.52
C ALA A 165 14.45 3.30 2.86
N LYS A 166 15.53 4.09 2.93
CA LYS A 166 16.36 4.23 4.13
C LYS A 166 15.58 4.85 5.29
N SER A 167 14.87 5.95 5.06
CA SER A 167 14.09 6.60 6.12
C SER A 167 12.88 5.76 6.53
N ALA A 168 12.24 5.04 5.60
CA ALA A 168 11.12 4.16 5.88
C ALA A 168 11.52 2.96 6.75
N VAL A 169 12.58 2.23 6.38
CA VAL A 169 13.08 1.10 7.18
C VAL A 169 13.48 1.58 8.58
N ALA A 170 14.14 2.73 8.69
CA ALA A 170 14.49 3.32 9.98
C ALA A 170 13.24 3.65 10.82
N ALA A 171 12.22 4.26 10.22
CA ALA A 171 10.99 4.63 10.94
C ALA A 171 10.23 3.40 11.46
N TRP A 172 10.06 2.37 10.64
CA TRP A 172 9.37 1.13 11.04
C TRP A 172 10.15 0.34 12.08
N THR A 173 11.48 0.24 11.95
CA THR A 173 12.31 -0.44 12.96
C THR A 173 12.36 0.33 14.28
N GLN A 174 12.43 1.66 14.24
CA GLN A 174 12.35 2.50 15.45
C GLN A 174 10.99 2.37 16.15
N ALA A 175 9.91 2.15 15.40
CA ALA A 175 8.59 1.86 15.95
C ALA A 175 8.44 0.42 16.49
N GLY A 176 9.49 -0.41 16.43
CA GLY A 176 9.53 -1.74 17.05
C GLY A 176 9.22 -2.90 16.11
N LEU A 177 9.26 -2.71 14.79
CA LEU A 177 9.19 -3.82 13.84
C LEU A 177 10.58 -4.44 13.60
N PRO A 178 10.77 -5.76 13.72
CA PRO A 178 12.02 -6.43 13.36
C PRO A 178 12.41 -6.21 11.89
N ALA A 179 13.69 -5.97 11.62
CA ALA A 179 14.17 -5.70 10.26
C ALA A 179 14.02 -6.89 9.30
N ASP A 180 14.08 -8.13 9.83
CA ASP A 180 13.84 -9.37 9.10
C ASP A 180 12.37 -9.64 8.79
N GLN A 181 11.45 -8.85 9.36
CA GLN A 181 10.03 -8.82 9.00
C GLN A 181 9.69 -7.70 7.98
N ILE A 182 10.69 -7.03 7.40
CA ILE A 182 10.47 -5.95 6.42
C ILE A 182 10.84 -6.43 5.02
N VAL A 183 9.85 -6.38 4.12
CA VAL A 183 10.05 -6.50 2.67
C VAL A 183 10.00 -5.10 2.06
N LEU A 184 11.02 -4.74 1.26
CA LEU A 184 11.07 -3.45 0.58
C LEU A 184 10.47 -3.56 -0.82
N GLY A 185 9.41 -2.80 -1.07
CA GLY A 185 8.78 -2.69 -2.38
C GLY A 185 9.68 -2.00 -3.41
N VAL A 186 9.79 -2.58 -4.59
CA VAL A 186 10.51 -2.02 -5.74
C VAL A 186 9.52 -1.88 -6.90
N PRO A 187 9.23 -0.66 -7.40
CA PRO A 187 8.26 -0.49 -8.45
C PRO A 187 8.83 -0.93 -9.81
N SER A 188 8.03 -1.66 -10.58
CA SER A 188 8.30 -1.95 -11.99
C SER A 188 7.71 -0.89 -12.94
N TYR A 189 7.48 0.32 -12.43
CA TYR A 189 6.88 1.46 -13.12
C TYR A 189 7.48 2.78 -12.63
N SER A 190 7.19 3.87 -13.33
CA SER A 190 7.65 5.22 -13.00
C SER A 190 6.56 6.25 -13.27
N HIS A 191 6.57 7.34 -12.51
CA HIS A 191 5.82 8.55 -12.85
C HIS A 191 6.56 9.36 -13.91
N SER A 192 5.80 9.97 -14.82
CA SER A 192 6.34 10.83 -15.87
C SER A 192 5.85 12.26 -15.70
N PHE A 193 6.67 13.22 -16.10
CA PHE A 193 6.39 14.65 -15.93
C PHE A 193 6.68 15.38 -17.23
N SER A 194 5.78 16.28 -17.62
CA SER A 194 6.02 17.21 -18.73
C SER A 194 6.51 18.55 -18.18
N VAL A 195 7.75 18.92 -18.55
CA VAL A 195 8.42 20.13 -18.06
C VAL A 195 9.03 20.88 -19.25
N PRO A 196 8.85 22.22 -19.35
CA PRO A 196 9.53 23.01 -20.37
C PRO A 196 11.04 22.88 -20.29
N SER A 197 11.72 22.70 -21.43
CA SER A 197 13.18 22.51 -21.48
C SER A 197 13.96 23.66 -20.83
N SER A 198 13.45 24.89 -20.91
CA SER A 198 14.05 26.07 -20.27
C SER A 198 14.14 25.95 -18.75
N THR A 199 13.25 25.19 -18.13
CA THR A 199 13.17 25.00 -16.67
C THR A 199 13.79 23.66 -16.26
N ALA A 200 13.61 22.62 -17.07
CA ALA A 200 14.20 21.31 -16.79
C ALA A 200 15.74 21.31 -16.92
N ALA A 201 16.29 22.12 -17.83
CA ALA A 201 17.73 22.22 -18.04
C ALA A 201 18.20 23.65 -18.40
N PRO A 202 17.99 24.67 -17.53
CA PRO A 202 18.57 25.99 -17.71
C PRO A 202 20.09 25.87 -17.92
N ASN A 203 20.56 26.46 -19.02
CA ASN A 203 21.97 26.44 -19.42
C ASN A 203 22.55 25.02 -19.63
N GLY A 204 21.72 24.03 -19.96
CA GLY A 204 22.15 22.66 -20.24
C GLY A 204 22.42 21.81 -19.00
N GLN A 205 22.09 22.29 -17.80
CA GLN A 205 22.21 21.53 -16.55
C GLN A 205 20.84 21.10 -16.04
N ILE A 206 20.64 19.79 -15.88
CA ILE A 206 19.40 19.22 -15.36
C ILE A 206 19.12 19.78 -13.97
N GLN A 207 17.92 20.32 -13.79
CA GLN A 207 17.42 20.77 -12.49
C GLN A 207 16.51 19.70 -11.90
N LEU A 208 16.88 19.23 -10.71
CA LEU A 208 16.05 18.33 -9.92
C LEU A 208 14.89 19.11 -9.29
N TYR A 209 13.78 18.42 -9.01
CA TYR A 209 12.62 19.00 -8.33
C TYR A 209 12.05 20.23 -9.05
N THR A 210 11.91 20.11 -10.36
CA THR A 210 11.38 21.20 -11.19
C THR A 210 9.85 21.22 -11.14
N SER A 211 9.26 22.40 -11.01
CA SER A 211 7.80 22.57 -11.09
C SER A 211 7.25 22.12 -12.44
N PHE A 212 6.10 21.45 -12.41
CA PHE A 212 5.40 20.97 -13.59
C PHE A 212 3.92 21.31 -13.49
N SER A 213 3.19 21.20 -14.60
CA SER A 213 1.74 21.32 -14.60
C SER A 213 1.12 19.92 -14.59
N ALA A 214 0.38 19.59 -13.52
CA ALA A 214 -0.35 18.32 -13.43
C ALA A 214 -1.39 18.14 -14.54
N ALA A 215 -1.86 19.24 -15.17
CA ALA A 215 -2.75 19.18 -16.32
C ALA A 215 -2.09 18.62 -17.59
N ASN A 216 -0.76 18.57 -17.63
CA ASN A 216 0.03 18.07 -18.76
C ASN A 216 0.65 16.70 -18.45
N GLU A 217 -0.05 15.86 -17.67
CA GLU A 217 0.40 14.49 -17.39
C GLU A 217 0.59 13.73 -18.73
N PRO A 218 1.78 13.18 -19.00
CA PRO A 218 1.99 12.37 -20.19
C PRO A 218 1.22 11.05 -20.11
N GLN A 219 0.79 10.53 -21.27
CA GLN A 219 0.28 9.16 -21.37
C GLN A 219 1.36 8.17 -20.93
N GLY A 220 0.96 7.12 -20.20
CA GLY A 220 1.83 6.00 -19.89
C GLY A 220 2.24 5.17 -21.11
N ASP A 221 2.67 3.94 -20.86
CA ASP A 221 3.10 3.04 -21.94
C ASP A 221 1.91 2.56 -22.81
N ALA A 222 2.19 1.73 -23.82
CA ALA A 222 1.16 1.24 -24.74
C ALA A 222 0.02 0.43 -24.07
N TRP A 223 0.16 0.06 -22.80
CA TRP A 223 -0.85 -0.64 -22.01
C TRP A 223 -1.62 0.28 -21.07
N ASP A 224 -1.22 1.55 -20.98
CA ASP A 224 -2.01 2.57 -20.31
C ASP A 224 -3.11 3.04 -21.26
N TYR A 225 -4.30 2.45 -21.11
CA TYR A 225 -5.49 2.81 -21.88
C TYR A 225 -6.39 3.82 -21.14
N ILE A 226 -5.96 4.27 -19.96
CA ILE A 226 -6.66 5.29 -19.18
C ILE A 226 -6.07 6.65 -19.58
N PRO A 227 -6.88 7.65 -19.92
CA PRO A 227 -6.36 8.96 -20.29
C PRO A 227 -5.60 9.60 -19.12
N PRO A 228 -4.57 10.44 -19.39
CA PRO A 228 -3.80 11.09 -18.34
C PRO A 228 -4.70 12.03 -17.52
N GLY A 229 -4.41 12.20 -16.24
CA GLY A 229 -5.25 12.94 -15.30
C GLY A 229 -6.54 12.22 -14.91
N THR A 230 -6.81 11.02 -15.45
CA THR A 230 -7.94 10.20 -15.05
C THR A 230 -7.51 9.20 -13.98
N PHE A 231 -7.42 9.64 -12.75
CA PHE A 231 -7.49 8.69 -11.65
C PHE A 231 -8.90 8.07 -11.71
N LEU A 232 -9.00 6.73 -11.69
CA LEU A 232 -10.27 6.04 -11.49
C LEU A 232 -10.73 6.24 -10.04
N VAL A 233 -10.93 7.49 -9.61
CA VAL A 233 -11.45 7.86 -8.29
C VAL A 233 -12.92 7.48 -8.26
N GLY A 234 -13.18 6.23 -7.94
CA GLY A 234 -14.51 5.67 -7.90
C GLY A 234 -15.09 5.65 -6.50
N CYS A 235 -15.21 6.79 -5.82
CA CYS A 235 -16.00 6.88 -4.57
C CYS A 235 -17.49 6.45 -4.77
N SER A 236 -17.88 6.20 -6.02
CA SER A 236 -19.20 5.74 -6.47
C SER A 236 -19.23 4.28 -6.97
N SER A 237 -18.11 3.55 -7.02
CA SER A 237 -18.10 2.11 -7.36
C SER A 237 -16.82 1.41 -6.89
N VAL A 238 -16.93 0.39 -6.04
CA VAL A 238 -15.82 -0.53 -5.73
C VAL A 238 -15.42 -1.23 -7.03
N ARG A 239 -14.24 -0.89 -7.57
CA ARG A 239 -13.65 -1.60 -8.71
C ARG A 239 -12.36 -2.25 -8.25
N PHE A 240 -12.21 -3.54 -8.56
CA PHE A 240 -10.94 -4.22 -8.40
C PHE A 240 -9.94 -3.65 -9.40
N GLN A 241 -8.96 -2.88 -8.91
CA GLN A 241 -7.80 -2.48 -9.70
C GLN A 241 -6.85 -3.66 -9.81
N LYS A 242 -6.59 -4.11 -11.04
CA LYS A 242 -5.38 -4.90 -11.31
C LYS A 242 -4.22 -3.92 -11.40
N LYS A 243 -3.46 -3.73 -10.32
CA LYS A 243 -2.06 -3.26 -10.46
C LYS A 243 -1.30 -4.39 -11.16
N LYS A 244 -1.22 -4.34 -12.49
CA LYS A 244 -0.44 -5.29 -13.29
C LYS A 244 1.05 -5.02 -13.04
N LYS A 245 1.65 -5.87 -12.21
CA LYS A 245 3.10 -6.06 -12.12
C LYS A 245 3.54 -6.85 -13.38
N LYS A 246 4.59 -6.40 -14.06
CA LYS A 246 5.23 -7.18 -15.15
C LYS A 246 6.00 -8.36 -14.56
#